data_AF-A0A3P7SAJ4-F1
#
_entry.id   AF-A0A3P7SAJ4-F1
#
_cell.length_a   1.000
_cell.length_b   1.000
_cell.length_c   1.000
_cell.angle_alpha   90.00
_cell.angle_beta   90.00
_cell.angle_gamma   90.00
#
_symmetry.space_group_name_H-M   'P 1'
#
loop_
_entity.id
_entity.type
_entity.pdbx_description
1 polymer ?
#
loop_
_entity_poly.entity_id
_entity_poly.type
_entity_poly.pdbx_seq_one_letter_code
_entity_poly.pdbx_strand_id
1 'polypeptide(L)'
;MLQMLFADFLRTFIGNRRRSIMTDKPISFSNYSPTSSPQFIFEQTLAAVLKDPSTKKIGLIGRYLEKTALSSIIELRFGHYVEKQYVCLLKMLIVVNNGVFEFVQIIAPHEDWSYMDASHRQIDILRESRYIVYRKMSVQANIHLMQTIMPCMDFRNAHTLSYIFTLFAKFSSVFDVKCRFCKKIMKDFLPPLIFDMRYPKNALHESCR
;
A
#
# COMPACT_ATOMS: atom_id res chain seq x y z
N MET A 1 -5.28 -39.76 -16.58
CA MET A 1 -3.97 -39.12 -16.30
C MET A 1 -3.81 -37.79 -17.03
N LEU A 2 -3.92 -37.75 -18.37
CA LEU A 2 -3.78 -36.50 -19.16
C LEU A 2 -4.80 -35.40 -18.77
N GLN A 3 -6.05 -35.78 -18.49
CA GLN A 3 -7.11 -34.83 -18.11
C GLN A 3 -6.86 -34.16 -16.74
N MET A 4 -6.27 -34.88 -15.78
CA MET A 4 -5.89 -34.30 -14.49
C MET A 4 -4.75 -33.30 -14.64
N LEU A 5 -3.71 -33.65 -15.41
CA LEU A 5 -2.60 -32.75 -15.70
C LEU A 5 -3.06 -31.47 -16.40
N PHE A 6 -4.05 -31.58 -17.30
CA PHE A 6 -4.64 -30.42 -17.97
C PHE A 6 -5.48 -29.56 -17.01
N ALA A 7 -6.26 -30.17 -16.11
CA ALA A 7 -7.02 -29.46 -15.09
C ALA A 7 -6.11 -28.73 -14.08
N ASP A 8 -5.01 -29.36 -13.66
CA ASP A 8 -4.01 -28.76 -12.78
C ASP A 8 -3.22 -27.65 -13.50
N PHE A 9 -2.86 -27.86 -14.76
CA PHE A 9 -2.24 -26.83 -15.60
C PHE A 9 -3.17 -25.61 -15.77
N LEU A 10 -4.45 -25.84 -16.08
CA LEU A 10 -5.45 -24.79 -16.19
C LEU A 10 -5.72 -24.10 -14.86
N ARG A 11 -5.79 -24.83 -13.74
CA ARG A 11 -5.92 -24.20 -12.41
C ARG A 11 -4.71 -23.36 -12.07
N THR A 12 -3.52 -23.80 -12.43
CA THR A 12 -2.28 -23.03 -12.25
C THR A 12 -2.31 -21.78 -13.14
N PHE A 13 -2.74 -21.89 -14.40
CA PHE A 13 -2.75 -20.74 -15.34
C PHE A 13 -3.92 -19.76 -15.11
N ILE A 14 -5.09 -20.25 -14.74
CA ILE A 14 -6.30 -19.46 -14.49
C ILE A 14 -6.27 -18.91 -13.06
N GLY A 15 -5.80 -19.69 -12.09
CA GLY A 15 -5.66 -19.28 -10.69
C GLY A 15 -4.51 -18.30 -10.44
N ASN A 16 -3.43 -18.36 -11.24
CA ASN A 16 -2.28 -17.45 -11.09
C ASN A 16 -2.47 -16.11 -11.80
N ARG A 17 -3.45 -15.97 -12.70
CA ARG A 17 -3.85 -14.65 -13.17
C ARG A 17 -4.71 -14.04 -12.08
N ARG A 18 -4.09 -13.35 -11.10
CA ARG A 18 -4.85 -12.42 -10.26
C ARG A 18 -5.62 -11.51 -11.22
N ARG A 19 -6.95 -11.69 -11.29
CA ARG A 19 -7.83 -10.65 -11.77
C ARG A 19 -7.59 -9.47 -10.83
N SER A 20 -7.53 -8.27 -11.38
CA SER A 20 -7.67 -7.08 -10.55
C SER A 20 -8.91 -7.27 -9.67
N ILE A 21 -8.80 -6.91 -8.40
CA ILE A 21 -9.93 -6.83 -7.49
C ILE A 21 -10.95 -5.80 -8.03
N MET A 22 -10.50 -4.82 -8.83
CA MET A 22 -11.35 -3.74 -9.36
C MET A 22 -11.63 -3.78 -10.87
N THR A 23 -10.75 -4.33 -11.72
CA THR A 23 -10.95 -4.32 -13.18
C THR A 23 -11.50 -5.66 -13.68
N ASP A 24 -12.80 -5.68 -13.94
CA ASP A 24 -13.51 -6.81 -14.57
C ASP A 24 -13.03 -7.14 -15.99
N LYS A 25 -12.37 -6.19 -16.66
CA LYS A 25 -12.01 -6.33 -18.08
C LYS A 25 -10.56 -6.81 -18.22
N PRO A 26 -10.29 -7.88 -18.99
CA PRO A 26 -8.93 -8.20 -19.39
C PRO A 26 -8.35 -7.00 -20.16
N ILE A 27 -7.13 -6.59 -19.79
CA ILE A 27 -6.40 -5.55 -20.51
C ILE A 27 -6.25 -6.04 -21.96
N SER A 28 -6.78 -5.29 -22.93
CA SER A 28 -6.57 -5.58 -24.36
C SER A 28 -5.07 -5.69 -24.65
N PHE A 29 -4.70 -6.52 -25.63
CA PHE A 29 -3.33 -6.57 -26.16
C PHE A 29 -2.85 -5.13 -26.39
N SER A 30 -1.90 -4.70 -25.58
CA SER A 30 -1.34 -3.36 -25.67
C SER A 30 -0.03 -3.46 -26.44
N ASN A 31 0.18 -2.56 -27.39
CA ASN A 31 1.39 -2.50 -28.20
C ASN A 31 2.57 -1.85 -27.44
N TYR A 32 2.55 -1.87 -26.11
CA TYR A 32 3.64 -1.27 -25.34
C TYR A 32 4.89 -2.10 -25.51
N SER A 33 6.02 -1.43 -25.74
CA SER A 33 7.32 -2.09 -25.59
C SER A 33 7.55 -2.42 -24.11
N PRO A 34 8.45 -3.38 -23.80
CA PRO A 34 8.85 -3.66 -22.42
C PRO A 34 9.37 -2.43 -21.66
N THR A 35 9.84 -1.40 -22.37
CA THR A 35 10.39 -0.16 -21.83
C THR A 35 9.42 1.03 -21.87
N SER A 36 8.21 0.84 -22.42
CA SER A 36 7.20 1.88 -22.55
C SER A 36 5.88 1.53 -21.88
N SER A 37 5.80 0.39 -21.17
CA SER A 37 4.58 0.02 -20.47
C SER A 37 4.31 0.99 -19.30
N PRO A 38 3.05 1.27 -18.98
CA PRO A 38 2.70 2.10 -17.82
C PRO A 38 3.32 1.58 -16.52
N GLN A 39 3.33 0.25 -16.33
CA GLN A 39 4.00 -0.39 -15.20
C GLN A 39 5.50 -0.09 -15.19
N PHE A 40 6.20 -0.22 -16.31
CA PHE A 40 7.63 0.10 -16.38
C PHE A 40 7.91 1.57 -16.06
N ILE A 41 7.10 2.49 -16.58
CA ILE A 41 7.24 3.93 -16.29
C ILE A 41 7.02 4.22 -14.80
N PHE A 42 6.01 3.61 -14.19
CA PHE A 42 5.77 3.69 -12.75
C PHE A 42 6.98 3.18 -11.96
N GLU A 43 7.54 2.03 -12.32
CA GLU A 43 8.68 1.44 -11.62
C GLU A 43 9.92 2.34 -11.68
N GLN A 44 10.18 2.97 -12.83
CA GLN A 44 11.25 3.95 -12.96
C GLN A 44 11.00 5.19 -12.10
N THR A 45 9.76 5.68 -12.10
CA THR A 45 9.36 6.83 -11.30
C THR A 45 9.49 6.53 -9.80
N LEU A 46 9.05 5.35 -9.36
CA LEU A 46 9.22 4.89 -7.98
C LEU A 46 10.69 4.78 -7.59
N ALA A 47 11.53 4.22 -8.47
CA ALA A 47 12.97 4.12 -8.22
C ALA A 47 13.63 5.49 -8.07
N ALA A 48 13.18 6.50 -8.82
CA ALA A 48 13.64 7.89 -8.66
C ALA A 48 13.18 8.47 -7.32
N VAL A 49 11.92 8.29 -6.95
CA VAL A 49 11.36 8.78 -5.67
C VAL A 49 12.07 8.16 -4.48
N LEU A 50 12.31 6.85 -4.47
CA LEU A 50 13.00 6.17 -3.36
C LEU A 50 14.47 6.61 -3.20
N LYS A 51 15.08 7.20 -4.24
CA LYS A 51 16.44 7.77 -4.18
C LYS A 51 16.44 9.27 -3.83
N ASP A 52 15.28 9.93 -3.89
CA ASP A 52 15.17 11.36 -3.65
C ASP A 52 15.46 11.68 -2.16
N PRO A 53 16.41 12.59 -1.86
CA PRO A 53 16.72 13.00 -0.49
C PRO A 53 15.54 13.55 0.30
N SER A 54 14.52 14.11 -0.36
CA SER A 54 13.30 14.61 0.28
C SER A 54 12.52 13.51 1.01
N THR A 55 12.59 12.26 0.54
CA THR A 55 11.94 11.11 1.18
C THR A 55 12.58 10.73 2.51
N LYS A 56 13.81 11.20 2.80
CA LYS A 56 14.45 11.03 4.11
C LYS A 56 13.64 11.65 5.25
N LYS A 57 12.84 12.70 4.96
CA LYS A 57 11.96 13.34 5.96
C LYS A 57 10.88 12.41 6.49
N ILE A 58 10.41 11.47 5.66
CA ILE A 58 9.40 10.47 6.02
C ILE A 58 10.00 9.07 6.23
N GLY A 59 11.33 8.95 6.12
CA GLY A 59 12.08 7.70 6.19
C GLY A 59 11.50 6.59 5.33
N LEU A 60 11.14 6.91 4.07
CA LEU A 60 10.53 5.94 3.17
C LEU A 60 11.54 4.88 2.71
N ILE A 61 11.19 3.60 2.91
CA ILE A 61 11.89 2.46 2.35
C ILE A 61 10.88 1.65 1.53
N GLY A 62 11.23 1.31 0.29
CA GLY A 62 10.39 0.49 -0.59
C GLY A 62 11.06 -0.82 -0.98
N ARG A 63 10.30 -1.91 -1.00
CA ARG A 63 10.75 -3.24 -1.45
C ARG A 63 9.66 -3.93 -2.26
N TYR A 64 10.01 -4.48 -3.41
CA TYR A 64 9.11 -5.37 -4.14
C TYR A 64 8.95 -6.69 -3.41
N LEU A 65 7.70 -7.10 -3.20
CA LEU A 65 7.32 -8.41 -2.71
C LEU A 65 6.94 -9.33 -3.88
N GLU A 66 6.20 -8.79 -4.85
CA GLU A 66 5.90 -9.44 -6.12
C GLU A 66 6.09 -8.45 -7.26
N LYS A 67 6.50 -8.96 -8.42
CA LYS A 67 6.69 -8.15 -9.62
C LYS A 67 6.40 -8.97 -10.87
N THR A 68 5.62 -8.40 -11.77
CA THR A 68 5.34 -8.90 -13.12
C THR A 68 5.48 -7.77 -14.13
N ALA A 69 5.32 -8.05 -15.42
CA ALA A 69 5.37 -7.02 -16.47
C ALA A 69 4.20 -6.02 -16.39
N LEU A 70 3.11 -6.37 -15.72
CA LEU A 70 1.88 -5.57 -15.66
C LEU A 70 1.48 -5.17 -14.24
N SER A 71 2.05 -5.77 -13.21
CA SER A 71 1.64 -5.53 -11.83
C SER A 71 2.78 -5.75 -10.86
N SER A 72 2.67 -5.12 -9.69
CA SER A 72 3.63 -5.29 -8.61
C SER A 72 2.94 -5.17 -7.26
N ILE A 73 3.45 -5.91 -6.29
CA ILE A 73 3.13 -5.71 -4.88
C ILE A 73 4.37 -5.15 -4.20
N ILE A 74 4.23 -4.00 -3.57
CA ILE A 74 5.34 -3.25 -2.98
C ILE A 74 5.07 -3.08 -1.49
N GLU A 75 6.04 -3.49 -0.68
CA GLU A 75 6.13 -3.09 0.72
C GLU A 75 6.73 -1.68 0.81
N LEU A 76 6.04 -0.80 1.51
CA LEU A 76 6.51 0.51 1.90
C LEU A 76 6.61 0.57 3.42
N ARG A 77 7.75 1.05 3.92
CA ARG A 77 7.96 1.35 5.34
C ARG A 77 8.22 2.83 5.49
N PHE A 78 7.57 3.44 6.47
CA PHE A 78 7.79 4.83 6.86
C PHE A 78 8.34 4.87 8.27
N GLY A 79 9.26 5.79 8.53
CA GLY A 79 10.02 5.75 9.77
C GLY A 79 11.08 6.83 9.85
N HIS A 80 12.08 6.58 10.67
CA HIS A 80 13.23 7.46 10.81
C HIS A 80 14.45 6.68 11.30
N TYR A 81 15.63 7.27 11.14
CA TYR A 81 16.87 6.71 11.66
C TYR A 81 17.20 7.34 13.00
N VAL A 82 17.38 6.51 14.04
CA VAL A 82 17.92 6.88 15.35
C VAL A 82 19.24 6.16 15.52
N GLU A 83 20.35 6.88 15.74
CA GLU A 83 21.66 6.26 16.01
C GLU A 83 22.07 5.19 14.95
N LYS A 84 21.79 5.46 13.67
CA LYS A 84 22.00 4.54 12.52
C LYS A 84 21.06 3.32 12.45
N GLN A 85 20.16 3.15 13.42
CA GLN A 85 19.12 2.13 13.39
C GLN A 85 17.84 2.70 12.77
N TYR A 86 17.21 1.93 11.87
CA TYR A 86 15.94 2.32 11.28
C TYR A 86 14.77 1.88 12.17
N VAL A 87 13.94 2.84 12.58
CA VAL A 87 12.71 2.59 13.34
C VAL A 87 11.52 2.68 12.41
N CYS A 88 10.87 1.54 12.17
CA CYS A 88 9.66 1.46 11.35
C CYS A 88 8.44 1.89 12.17
N LEU A 89 7.78 2.97 11.75
CA LEU A 89 6.56 3.48 12.40
C LEU A 89 5.29 3.01 11.68
N LEU A 90 5.38 2.77 10.38
CA LEU A 90 4.26 2.33 9.55
C LEU A 90 4.75 1.35 8.49
N LYS A 91 4.09 0.20 8.40
CA LYS A 91 4.33 -0.81 7.38
C LYS A 91 3.09 -0.95 6.51
N MET A 92 3.28 -0.77 5.21
CA MET A 92 2.22 -0.70 4.21
C MET A 92 2.56 -1.60 3.04
N LEU A 93 1.55 -2.19 2.43
CA LEU A 93 1.61 -2.85 1.14
C LEU A 93 0.75 -2.06 0.17
N ILE A 94 1.27 -1.84 -1.04
CA ILE A 94 0.52 -1.27 -2.16
C ILE A 94 0.48 -2.29 -3.29
N VAL A 95 -0.72 -2.59 -3.76
CA VAL A 95 -0.96 -3.33 -4.99
C VAL A 95 -1.01 -2.32 -6.14
N VAL A 96 -0.14 -2.52 -7.12
CA VAL A 96 -0.05 -1.70 -8.31
C VAL A 96 -0.38 -2.55 -9.52
N ASN A 97 -1.30 -2.07 -10.35
CA ASN A 97 -1.67 -2.70 -11.61
C ASN A 97 -1.57 -1.67 -12.72
N ASN A 98 -0.79 -2.01 -13.75
CA ASN A 98 -0.47 -1.18 -14.90
C ASN A 98 -0.01 0.24 -14.49
N GLY A 99 0.85 0.33 -13.47
CA GLY A 99 1.37 1.58 -12.92
C GLY A 99 0.41 2.37 -12.02
N VAL A 100 -0.81 1.89 -11.81
CA VAL A 100 -1.84 2.56 -11.00
C VAL A 100 -2.04 1.85 -9.67
N PHE A 101 -2.23 2.60 -8.60
CA PHE A 101 -2.52 2.04 -7.28
C PHE A 101 -3.94 1.47 -7.24
N GLU A 102 -4.05 0.21 -6.85
CA GLU A 102 -5.32 -0.51 -6.81
C GLU A 102 -5.82 -0.73 -5.39
N PHE A 103 -4.91 -1.07 -4.49
CA PHE A 103 -5.25 -1.41 -3.11
C PHE A 103 -4.09 -1.10 -2.18
N VAL A 104 -4.42 -0.66 -0.97
CA VAL A 104 -3.46 -0.38 0.09
C VAL A 104 -3.82 -1.20 1.32
N GLN A 105 -2.82 -1.80 1.95
CA GLN A 105 -2.99 -2.50 3.21
C GLN A 105 -1.95 -2.05 4.21
N ILE A 106 -2.37 -1.81 5.45
CA ILE A 106 -1.50 -1.42 6.55
C ILE A 106 -1.54 -2.52 7.60
N ILE A 107 -0.36 -2.91 8.08
CA ILE A 107 -0.18 -3.87 9.16
C ILE A 107 0.77 -3.31 10.21
N ALA A 108 0.85 -3.96 11.37
CA ALA A 108 1.79 -3.53 12.39
C ALA A 108 3.24 -3.68 11.88
N PRO A 109 4.17 -2.80 12.29
CA PRO A 109 5.57 -2.88 11.87
C PRO A 109 6.24 -4.24 12.11
N HIS A 110 5.84 -4.95 13.16
CA HIS A 110 6.34 -6.28 13.55
C HIS A 110 5.53 -7.45 12.97
N GLU A 111 4.44 -7.19 12.25
CA GLU A 111 3.68 -8.25 11.56
C GLU A 111 4.35 -8.62 10.23
N ASP A 112 4.26 -9.89 9.87
CA ASP A 112 4.73 -10.40 8.58
C ASP A 112 3.57 -10.51 7.58
N TRP A 113 3.89 -10.37 6.29
CA TRP A 113 2.95 -10.66 5.22
C TRP A 113 2.67 -12.16 5.18
N SER A 114 1.40 -12.51 5.03
CA SER A 114 1.00 -13.90 4.83
C SER A 114 1.10 -14.28 3.35
N TYR A 115 1.46 -15.53 3.09
CA TYR A 115 1.58 -16.07 1.73
C TYR A 115 0.55 -17.17 1.54
N MET A 116 -0.06 -17.21 0.36
CA MET A 116 -1.02 -18.23 -0.03
C MET A 116 -0.34 -19.58 -0.32
N ASP A 117 0.93 -19.53 -0.71
CA ASP A 117 1.70 -20.68 -1.16
C ASP A 117 2.86 -20.99 -0.21
N ALA A 118 3.22 -22.27 -0.11
CA ALA A 118 4.36 -22.72 0.68
C ALA A 118 5.71 -22.17 0.14
N SER A 119 5.76 -21.75 -1.12
CA SER A 119 6.97 -21.17 -1.72
C SER A 119 7.16 -19.67 -1.45
N HIS A 120 6.24 -19.04 -0.70
CA HIS A 120 6.26 -17.62 -0.35
C HIS A 120 6.41 -16.70 -1.58
N ARG A 121 5.76 -17.07 -2.70
CA ARG A 121 5.77 -16.30 -3.94
C ARG A 121 4.51 -15.46 -4.13
N GLN A 122 3.41 -15.86 -3.51
CA GLN A 122 2.12 -15.21 -3.65
C GLN A 122 1.61 -14.74 -2.29
N ILE A 123 1.54 -13.44 -2.11
CA ILE A 123 1.02 -12.80 -0.90
C ILE A 123 -0.50 -12.93 -0.82
N ASP A 124 -0.99 -13.25 0.37
CA ASP A 124 -2.40 -13.12 0.70
C ASP A 124 -2.71 -11.66 1.04
N ILE A 125 -3.13 -10.90 0.02
CA ILE A 125 -3.55 -9.50 0.15
C ILE A 125 -4.88 -9.32 0.90
N LEU A 126 -5.64 -10.40 1.11
CA LEU A 126 -6.89 -10.38 1.86
C LEU A 126 -6.66 -10.60 3.36
N ARG A 127 -5.47 -11.08 3.73
CA ARG A 127 -5.09 -11.26 5.14
C ARG A 127 -4.90 -9.91 5.81
N GLU A 128 -5.90 -9.50 6.57
CA GLU A 128 -5.84 -8.28 7.39
C GLU A 128 -4.85 -8.38 8.57
N SER A 129 -4.44 -7.20 9.10
CA SER A 129 -3.70 -7.12 10.37
C SER A 129 -4.48 -7.74 11.52
N ARG A 130 -3.77 -8.37 12.47
CA ARG A 130 -4.37 -8.88 13.71
C ARG A 130 -4.93 -7.75 14.58
N TYR A 131 -4.37 -6.55 14.49
CA TYR A 131 -4.77 -5.43 15.33
C TYR A 131 -5.84 -4.58 14.65
N ILE A 132 -6.92 -4.31 15.39
CA ILE A 132 -8.06 -3.52 14.89
C ILE A 132 -7.63 -2.13 14.39
N VAL A 133 -6.57 -1.56 14.96
CA VAL A 133 -6.05 -0.25 14.57
C VAL A 133 -5.60 -0.22 13.11
N TYR A 134 -4.75 -1.17 12.71
CA TYR A 134 -4.21 -1.20 11.36
C TYR A 134 -5.25 -1.64 10.33
N ARG A 135 -6.24 -2.46 10.75
CA ARG A 135 -7.44 -2.73 9.94
C ARG A 135 -8.22 -1.47 9.61
N LYS A 136 -8.55 -0.66 10.64
CA LYS A 136 -9.23 0.63 10.44
C LYS A 136 -8.39 1.61 9.62
N MET A 137 -7.08 1.66 9.83
CA MET A 137 -6.16 2.47 9.00
C MET A 137 -6.17 2.02 7.53
N SER A 138 -6.18 0.71 7.26
CA SER A 138 -6.27 0.16 5.89
C SER A 138 -7.55 0.61 5.19
N VAL A 139 -8.69 0.56 5.89
CA VAL A 139 -9.96 1.06 5.36
C VAL A 139 -9.87 2.55 5.03
N GLN A 140 -9.36 3.37 5.95
CA GLN A 140 -9.18 4.81 5.71
C GLN A 140 -8.21 5.10 4.56
N ALA A 141 -7.10 4.36 4.46
CA ALA A 141 -6.13 4.50 3.39
C ALA A 141 -6.75 4.21 2.02
N ASN A 142 -7.59 3.17 1.90
CA ASN A 142 -8.30 2.89 0.66
C ASN A 142 -9.38 3.92 0.33
N ILE A 143 -10.08 4.48 1.33
CA ILE A 143 -11.02 5.59 1.11
C ILE A 143 -10.27 6.80 0.52
N HIS A 144 -9.14 7.19 1.12
CA HIS A 144 -8.31 8.29 0.62
C HIS A 144 -7.69 7.98 -0.75
N LEU A 145 -7.29 6.73 -0.98
CA LEU A 145 -6.83 6.26 -2.29
C LEU A 145 -7.90 6.57 -3.34
N MET A 146 -9.12 6.05 -3.15
CA MET A 146 -10.18 6.16 -4.14
C MET A 146 -10.72 7.58 -4.32
N GLN A 147 -10.87 8.34 -3.22
CA GLN A 147 -11.56 9.64 -3.26
C GLN A 147 -10.61 10.82 -3.48
N THR A 148 -9.35 10.72 -3.09
CA THR A 148 -8.40 11.85 -3.11
C THR A 148 -7.22 11.59 -4.04
N ILE A 149 -6.62 10.41 -3.99
CA ILE A 149 -5.37 10.12 -4.74
C ILE A 149 -5.68 9.74 -6.19
N MET A 150 -6.58 8.78 -6.41
CA MET A 150 -6.91 8.27 -7.75
C MET A 150 -7.30 9.36 -8.76
N PRO A 151 -8.11 10.38 -8.39
CA PRO A 151 -8.47 11.45 -9.32
C PRO A 151 -7.30 12.35 -9.74
N CYS A 152 -6.22 12.44 -8.95
CA CYS A 152 -5.08 13.33 -9.21
C CYS A 152 -3.76 12.58 -9.44
N MET A 153 -3.77 11.25 -9.45
CA MET A 153 -2.57 10.43 -9.59
C MET A 153 -2.01 10.51 -11.00
N ASP A 154 -0.74 10.93 -11.11
CA ASP A 154 0.08 10.76 -12.31
C ASP A 154 1.35 10.01 -11.92
N PHE A 155 1.37 8.70 -12.18
CA PHE A 155 2.50 7.83 -11.85
C PHE A 155 3.77 8.14 -12.64
N ARG A 156 3.70 8.98 -13.67
CA ARG A 156 4.85 9.43 -14.45
C ARG A 156 5.56 10.61 -13.81
N ASN A 157 4.89 11.29 -12.88
CA ASN A 157 5.43 12.47 -12.20
C ASN A 157 5.95 12.09 -10.81
N ALA A 158 7.27 12.11 -10.64
CA ALA A 158 7.94 11.79 -9.39
C ALA A 158 7.50 12.70 -8.22
N HIS A 159 7.17 13.97 -8.49
CA HIS A 159 6.68 14.89 -7.46
C HIS A 159 5.29 14.50 -6.97
N THR A 160 4.39 14.13 -7.89
CA THR A 160 3.06 13.63 -7.56
C THR A 160 3.15 12.36 -6.72
N LEU A 161 3.99 11.41 -7.13
CA LEU A 161 4.20 10.16 -6.40
C LEU A 161 4.81 10.39 -5.00
N SER A 162 5.80 11.27 -4.89
CA SER A 162 6.39 11.67 -3.60
C SER A 162 5.37 12.33 -2.67
N TYR A 163 4.49 13.18 -3.22
CA TYR A 163 3.41 13.80 -2.47
C TYR A 163 2.41 12.76 -1.96
N ILE A 164 2.03 11.77 -2.78
CA ILE A 164 1.16 10.66 -2.38
C ILE A 164 1.78 9.88 -1.21
N PHE A 165 3.07 9.55 -1.28
CA PHE A 165 3.73 8.87 -0.17
C PHE A 165 3.83 9.75 1.09
N THR A 166 3.99 11.05 0.93
CA THR A 166 3.94 12.00 2.06
C THR A 166 2.55 12.03 2.70
N LEU A 167 1.47 11.89 1.91
CA LEU A 167 0.11 11.75 2.45
C LEU A 167 -0.04 10.45 3.25
N PHE A 168 0.39 9.31 2.70
CA PHE A 168 0.34 8.02 3.41
C PHE A 168 1.20 8.01 4.67
N ALA A 169 2.38 8.66 4.65
CA ALA A 169 3.25 8.76 5.81
C ALA A 169 2.53 9.37 7.03
N LYS A 170 1.51 10.22 6.84
CA LYS A 170 0.74 10.81 7.94
C LYS A 170 0.03 9.78 8.80
N PHE A 171 -0.27 8.58 8.30
CA PHE A 171 -0.84 7.50 9.11
C PHE A 171 0.09 7.06 10.25
N SER A 172 1.42 7.26 10.13
CA SER A 172 2.36 6.99 11.23
C SER A 172 2.11 7.86 12.46
N SER A 173 1.63 9.09 12.26
CA SER A 173 1.37 10.06 13.34
C SER A 173 0.07 9.83 14.08
N VAL A 174 -0.74 8.86 13.65
CA VAL A 174 -2.08 8.60 14.21
C VAL A 174 -2.03 8.35 15.72
N PHE A 175 -0.99 7.69 16.20
CA PHE A 175 -0.82 7.38 17.62
C PHE A 175 -0.49 8.60 18.48
N ASP A 176 -0.03 9.70 17.89
CA ASP A 176 0.36 10.93 18.58
C ASP A 176 -0.74 12.01 18.55
N VAL A 177 -1.81 11.79 17.78
CA VAL A 177 -2.88 12.79 17.63
C VAL A 177 -3.71 12.89 18.90
N LYS A 178 -4.15 14.11 19.26
CA LYS A 178 -5.10 14.34 20.34
C LYS A 178 -6.55 14.32 19.82
N CYS A 179 -7.43 13.64 20.56
CA CYS A 179 -8.86 13.71 20.31
C CYS A 179 -9.37 15.16 20.46
N ARG A 180 -10.11 15.64 19.46
CA ARG A 180 -10.69 17.00 19.44
C ARG A 180 -11.61 17.25 20.63
N PHE A 181 -12.35 16.22 21.07
CA PHE A 181 -13.32 16.31 22.18
C PHE A 181 -12.63 16.22 23.54
N CYS A 182 -12.10 15.05 23.91
CA CYS A 182 -11.57 14.82 25.27
C CYS A 182 -10.11 15.28 25.47
N LYS A 183 -9.43 15.80 24.44
CA LYS A 183 -8.04 16.29 24.45
C LYS A 183 -6.94 15.28 24.83
N LYS A 184 -7.31 14.06 25.19
CA LYS A 184 -6.37 12.95 25.40
C LYS A 184 -5.78 12.53 24.05
N ILE A 185 -4.50 12.14 24.06
CA ILE A 185 -3.89 11.41 22.94
C ILE A 185 -4.72 10.16 22.70
N MET A 186 -4.74 9.68 21.45
CA MET A 186 -5.25 8.36 21.07
C MET A 186 -4.59 7.27 21.95
N LYS A 187 -5.11 7.06 23.17
CA LYS A 187 -4.63 6.07 24.13
C LYS A 187 -5.20 4.70 23.78
N ASP A 188 -4.49 3.66 24.22
CA ASP A 188 -4.88 2.25 24.06
C ASP A 188 -4.86 1.73 22.62
N PHE A 189 -4.04 2.36 21.75
CA PHE A 189 -3.87 1.98 20.34
C PHE A 189 -5.16 1.97 19.52
N LEU A 190 -6.27 2.52 20.00
CA LEU A 190 -7.48 2.67 19.18
C LEU A 190 -7.27 3.89 18.25
N PRO A 191 -7.29 3.76 16.91
CA PRO A 191 -7.03 4.88 16.01
C PRO A 191 -8.26 5.80 15.95
N PRO A 192 -8.11 7.07 15.54
CA PRO A 192 -9.24 7.94 15.33
C PRO A 192 -10.00 7.35 14.15
N LEU A 193 -11.31 7.14 14.36
CA LEU A 193 -12.22 6.58 13.35
C LEU A 193 -12.12 7.33 12.02
N ILE A 194 -11.84 8.63 12.09
CA ILE A 194 -11.69 9.52 10.95
C ILE A 194 -10.35 10.22 11.11
N PHE A 195 -9.31 9.63 10.55
CA PHE A 195 -8.08 10.35 10.27
C PHE A 195 -8.23 11.03 8.91
N ASP A 196 -8.72 12.26 8.90
CA ASP A 196 -8.57 13.09 7.71
C ASP A 196 -7.09 13.48 7.61
N MET A 197 -6.37 12.86 6.68
CA MET A 197 -4.96 13.17 6.42
C MET A 197 -4.75 14.66 6.04
N ARG A 198 -5.81 15.33 5.58
CA ARG A 198 -5.81 16.77 5.26
C ARG A 198 -6.00 17.62 6.51
N TYR A 199 -6.77 17.13 7.50
CA TYR A 199 -7.05 17.83 8.76
C TYR A 199 -6.87 16.93 10.00
N PRO A 200 -5.62 16.57 10.37
CA PRO A 200 -5.35 15.70 11.53
C PRO A 200 -5.93 16.21 12.85
N LYS A 201 -6.14 17.52 12.98
CA LYS A 201 -6.73 18.17 14.18
C LYS A 201 -8.19 17.78 14.46
N ASN A 202 -8.87 17.13 13.51
CA ASN A 202 -10.26 16.67 13.66
C ASN A 202 -10.39 15.23 14.17
N ALA A 203 -9.28 14.56 14.49
CA ALA A 203 -9.31 13.22 15.07
C ALA A 203 -10.22 13.14 16.30
N LEU A 204 -11.00 12.06 16.40
CA LEU A 204 -11.92 11.77 17.50
C LEU A 204 -11.77 10.31 17.92
N HIS A 205 -11.87 10.04 19.23
CA HIS A 205 -12.08 8.67 19.73
C HIS A 205 -13.46 8.17 19.31
N GLU A 206 -13.58 6.86 19.14
CA GLU A 206 -14.87 6.18 18.89
C GLU A 206 -15.89 6.44 20.00
N SER A 207 -15.44 6.45 21.26
CA SER A 207 -16.27 6.76 22.43
C SER A 207 -16.58 8.25 22.63
N CYS A 208 -15.95 9.15 21.87
CA CYS A 208 -16.15 10.61 21.96
C CYS A 208 -17.02 11.16 20.82
N ARG A 209 -17.64 10.29 20.03
CA ARG A 209 -18.62 10.66 19.01
C ARG A 209 -19.97 10.92 19.65
#